data_AF-A0AB32TM62-F1
#
_entry.id   AF-A0AB32TM62-F1
#
_cell.length_a   1.000
_cell.length_b   1.000
_cell.length_c   1.000
_cell.angle_alpha   90.00
_cell.angle_beta   90.00
_cell.angle_gamma   90.00
#
_symmetry.space_group_name_H-M   'P 1'
#
loop_
_entity.id
_entity.type
_entity.pdbx_description
1 polymer ?
#
loop_
_entity_poly.entity_id
_entity_poly.type
_entity_poly.pdbx_seq_one_letter_code
_entity_poly.pdbx_strand_id
1 'polypeptide(L)'
;SDSTTMVSCLHILAHTLDTRTVMKSGSELVKAGLRTFFENAAEDLEKTLENLKLGKFTHSRSQMKGVSQNINYTTVALLPILTALFQHITEHQFGSDLLLDDVQVSCYRILTSLYSLGTGKNIYVERQLPALGECLATLAGAMPVAFLEPQLNKHNPCSVFNNTTSRERACEESAHTHTHTHTHTHTHTHSLILKHRHELSDSGARYTEMPQVIEVVLPMLCNYLSYWWERGVENRTPSSSSSTCSTAVTSQHLSLVLGNILKILNSNLGIDEASWMKRIAVYAQPIISKARADLLKSHFLPTLEKLKKKTVKVVSEEELLKADGKADTQEAELLILDEFAVLCRDLYAFYPMLIRYVDNNRSRWLKEPDADSDELFRMVAEIFILWCKSHNFKREEQNFVVQNEINNLSFLTGDSKTKMAKSGGQDQERKHKKRRGDFYSIQTSLIVAALKKMLPIGLNMCTPGDQELILLAKTRYSLVQGSGVTALCACVCVCVCVCVCVCVCVCVCVCVCVCVCVCVCVCVCVCVCVCVYVCACVCVCVCGVPLRS
;
A
#
# COMPACT_ATOMS: atom_id res chain seq x y z
N SER A 1 -23.13 13.04 -22.68
CA SER A 1 -22.83 11.71 -23.24
C SER A 1 -21.49 11.72 -23.93
N ASP A 2 -21.23 12.68 -24.81
CA ASP A 2 -20.10 12.60 -25.73
C ASP A 2 -18.76 12.81 -25.02
N SER A 3 -18.70 13.69 -24.02
CA SER A 3 -17.50 13.91 -23.21
C SER A 3 -17.03 12.66 -22.46
N THR A 4 -17.95 11.93 -21.83
CA THR A 4 -17.62 10.68 -21.12
C THR A 4 -17.10 9.62 -22.08
N THR A 5 -17.70 9.50 -23.27
CA THR A 5 -17.22 8.56 -24.30
C THR A 5 -15.83 8.96 -24.81
N MET A 6 -15.58 10.25 -25.06
CA MET A 6 -14.27 10.74 -25.47
C MET A 6 -13.18 10.44 -24.41
N VAL A 7 -13.48 10.69 -23.13
CA VAL A 7 -12.56 10.36 -22.02
C VAL A 7 -12.28 8.87 -21.99
N SER A 8 -13.30 8.01 -22.15
CA SER A 8 -13.10 6.56 -22.22
C SER A 8 -12.23 6.14 -23.42
N CYS A 9 -12.43 6.72 -24.61
CA CYS A 9 -11.59 6.44 -25.78
C CYS A 9 -10.13 6.86 -25.55
N LEU A 10 -9.91 8.05 -24.98
CA LEU A 10 -8.56 8.55 -24.65
C LEU A 10 -7.90 7.69 -23.57
N HIS A 11 -8.66 7.21 -22.60
CA HIS A 11 -8.17 6.30 -21.57
C HIS A 11 -7.72 4.95 -22.16
N ILE A 12 -8.51 4.38 -23.08
CA ILE A 12 -8.12 3.16 -23.82
C ILE A 12 -6.87 3.41 -24.67
N LEU A 13 -6.80 4.56 -25.35
CA LEU A 13 -5.64 4.94 -26.14
C LEU A 13 -4.38 5.06 -25.26
N ALA A 14 -4.48 5.70 -24.09
CA ALA A 14 -3.37 5.86 -23.15
C ALA A 14 -2.78 4.52 -22.67
N HIS A 15 -3.62 3.47 -22.54
CA HIS A 15 -3.17 2.12 -22.16
C HIS A 15 -2.68 1.25 -23.32
N THR A 16 -2.92 1.64 -24.57
CA THR A 16 -2.59 0.83 -25.76
C THR A 16 -1.50 1.45 -26.62
N LEU A 17 -1.15 2.72 -26.37
CA LEU A 17 -0.17 3.47 -27.15
C LEU A 17 1.25 3.00 -26.86
N ASP A 18 1.87 2.28 -27.80
CA ASP A 18 3.31 2.05 -27.79
C ASP A 18 4.05 3.35 -28.15
N THR A 19 4.32 4.16 -27.13
CA THR A 19 4.96 5.48 -27.29
C THR A 19 6.37 5.35 -27.85
N ARG A 20 7.07 4.23 -27.63
CA ARG A 20 8.39 3.99 -28.23
C ARG A 20 8.27 3.88 -29.74
N THR A 21 7.35 3.07 -30.24
CA THR A 21 7.11 2.92 -31.68
C THR A 21 6.68 4.25 -32.29
N VAL A 22 5.76 4.97 -31.64
CA VAL A 22 5.32 6.31 -32.11
C VAL A 22 6.47 7.29 -32.23
N MET A 23 7.35 7.37 -31.23
CA MET A 23 8.47 8.32 -31.24
C MET A 23 9.58 7.93 -32.23
N LYS A 24 9.81 6.63 -32.46
CA LYS A 24 10.86 6.14 -33.36
C LYS A 24 10.44 6.08 -34.83
N SER A 25 9.22 5.62 -35.13
CA SER A 25 8.76 5.37 -36.51
C SER A 25 7.46 6.07 -36.87
N GLY A 26 6.79 6.75 -35.93
CA GLY A 26 5.57 7.50 -36.21
C GLY A 26 5.81 8.71 -37.11
N SER A 27 4.74 9.14 -37.79
CA SER A 27 4.77 10.39 -38.57
C SER A 27 4.99 11.60 -37.65
N GLU A 28 5.61 12.66 -38.16
CA GLU A 28 5.81 13.88 -37.36
C GLU A 28 4.51 14.53 -36.91
N LEU A 29 3.40 14.34 -37.64
CA LEU A 29 2.09 14.78 -37.20
C LEU A 29 1.65 14.12 -35.88
N VAL A 30 1.91 12.82 -35.73
CA VAL A 30 1.55 12.07 -34.52
C VAL A 30 2.47 12.46 -33.36
N LYS A 31 3.77 12.61 -33.61
CA LYS A 31 4.72 13.08 -32.58
C LYS A 31 4.39 14.50 -32.13
N ALA A 32 4.09 15.40 -33.06
CA ALA A 32 3.65 16.76 -32.76
C ALA A 32 2.33 16.77 -31.97
N GLY A 33 1.37 15.91 -32.31
CA GLY A 33 0.13 15.76 -31.57
C GLY A 33 0.36 15.36 -30.11
N LEU A 34 1.30 14.43 -29.86
CA LEU A 34 1.65 14.00 -28.51
C LEU A 34 2.38 15.10 -27.72
N ARG A 35 3.34 15.82 -28.35
CA ARG A 35 3.99 17.00 -27.75
C ARG A 35 2.96 18.07 -27.37
N THR A 36 2.04 18.38 -28.30
CA THR A 36 0.97 19.37 -28.11
C THR A 36 0.02 18.96 -26.99
N PHE A 37 -0.26 17.66 -26.83
CA PHE A 37 -1.08 17.17 -25.73
C PHE A 37 -0.44 17.48 -24.36
N PHE A 38 0.86 17.19 -24.19
CA PHE A 38 1.54 17.49 -22.93
C PHE A 38 1.64 18.99 -22.65
N GLU A 39 1.87 19.78 -23.69
CA GLU A 39 1.92 21.24 -23.59
C GLU A 39 0.56 21.82 -23.17
N ASN A 40 -0.52 21.43 -23.85
CA ASN A 40 -1.88 21.83 -23.49
C ASN A 40 -2.27 21.35 -22.08
N ALA A 41 -1.87 20.14 -21.70
CA ALA A 41 -2.12 19.62 -20.34
C ALA A 41 -1.40 20.44 -19.27
N ALA A 42 -0.16 20.90 -19.55
CA ALA A 42 0.57 21.79 -18.66
C ALA A 42 -0.17 23.14 -18.52
N GLU A 43 -0.55 23.76 -19.64
CA GLU A 43 -1.30 25.01 -19.62
C GLU A 43 -2.64 24.91 -18.89
N ASP A 44 -3.39 23.82 -19.09
CA ASP A 44 -4.69 23.62 -18.45
C ASP A 44 -4.57 23.50 -16.92
N LEU A 45 -3.52 22.82 -16.44
CA LEU A 45 -3.22 22.72 -15.01
C LEU A 45 -2.75 24.06 -14.43
N GLU A 46 -1.94 24.82 -15.16
CA GLU A 46 -1.51 26.17 -14.76
C GLU A 46 -2.70 27.13 -14.69
N LYS A 47 -3.58 27.14 -15.70
CA LYS A 47 -4.83 27.91 -15.69
C LYS A 47 -5.72 27.51 -14.51
N THR A 48 -5.77 26.22 -14.17
CA THR A 48 -6.52 25.74 -12.99
C THR A 48 -5.91 26.28 -11.69
N LEU A 49 -4.59 26.26 -11.57
CA LEU A 49 -3.87 26.81 -10.43
C LEU A 49 -4.04 28.33 -10.31
N GLU A 50 -3.95 29.07 -11.41
CA GLU A 50 -4.17 30.52 -11.45
C GLU A 50 -5.59 30.90 -11.05
N ASN A 51 -6.59 30.21 -11.61
CA ASN A 51 -7.99 30.41 -11.25
C ASN A 51 -8.19 30.25 -9.74
N LEU A 52 -7.59 29.21 -9.14
CA LEU A 52 -7.65 28.94 -7.71
C LEU A 52 -6.89 29.97 -6.85
N LYS A 53 -5.71 30.43 -7.30
CA LYS A 53 -4.92 31.48 -6.62
C LYS A 53 -5.64 32.83 -6.61
N LEU A 54 -6.33 33.16 -7.70
CA LEU A 54 -6.99 34.46 -7.83
C LEU A 54 -8.16 34.64 -6.86
N GLY A 55 -8.65 33.59 -6.20
CA GLY A 55 -9.43 33.64 -4.93
C GLY A 55 -10.73 34.46 -4.94
N LYS A 56 -11.09 35.13 -6.04
CA LYS A 56 -12.19 36.10 -6.18
C LYS A 56 -13.54 35.41 -6.41
N PHE A 57 -13.79 34.30 -5.73
CA PHE A 57 -15.00 33.49 -5.91
C PHE A 57 -16.24 34.06 -5.22
N THR A 58 -16.15 35.26 -4.63
CA THR A 58 -17.23 35.89 -3.87
C THR A 58 -18.13 36.80 -4.69
N HIS A 59 -17.84 37.08 -5.98
CA HIS A 59 -18.51 38.18 -6.67
C HIS A 59 -19.54 37.81 -7.75
N SER A 60 -19.59 36.59 -8.30
CA SER A 60 -20.70 36.20 -9.19
C SER A 60 -20.92 34.69 -9.33
N ARG A 61 -22.19 34.29 -9.45
CA ARG A 61 -22.62 32.89 -9.64
C ARG A 61 -22.10 32.28 -10.96
N SER A 62 -21.85 33.10 -11.99
CA SER A 62 -21.30 32.65 -13.28
C SER A 62 -19.82 32.26 -13.17
N GLN A 63 -19.01 33.05 -12.46
CA GLN A 63 -17.59 32.77 -12.24
C GLN A 63 -17.39 31.50 -11.40
N MET A 64 -18.23 31.28 -10.38
CA MET A 64 -18.20 30.04 -9.60
C MET A 64 -18.46 28.79 -10.47
N LYS A 65 -19.38 28.89 -11.44
CA LYS A 65 -19.66 27.79 -12.38
C LYS A 65 -18.45 27.49 -13.27
N GLY A 66 -17.76 28.50 -13.77
CA GLY A 66 -16.57 28.31 -14.62
C GLY A 66 -15.44 27.60 -13.89
N VAL A 67 -15.18 27.96 -12.63
CA VAL A 67 -14.11 27.35 -11.83
C VAL A 67 -14.45 25.91 -11.47
N SER A 68 -15.70 25.66 -11.08
CA SER A 68 -16.17 24.30 -10.84
C SER A 68 -16.09 23.45 -12.10
N GLN A 69 -16.34 24.01 -13.28
CA GLN A 69 -16.19 23.31 -14.56
C GLN A 69 -14.72 23.01 -14.86
N ASN A 70 -13.81 23.95 -14.63
CA ASN A 70 -12.37 23.75 -14.82
C ASN A 70 -11.84 22.63 -13.91
N ILE A 71 -12.14 22.70 -12.61
CA ILE A 71 -11.75 21.66 -11.64
C ILE A 71 -12.36 20.31 -12.05
N ASN A 72 -13.64 20.29 -12.45
CA ASN A 72 -14.29 19.06 -12.89
C ASN A 72 -13.65 18.49 -14.17
N TYR A 73 -13.27 19.33 -15.13
CA TYR A 73 -12.52 18.90 -16.32
C TYR A 73 -11.15 18.31 -15.93
N THR A 74 -10.40 19.02 -15.09
CA THR A 74 -9.10 18.55 -14.59
C THR A 74 -9.23 17.20 -13.91
N THR A 75 -10.18 17.06 -12.99
CA THR A 75 -10.37 15.83 -12.20
C THR A 75 -10.94 14.66 -13.00
N VAL A 76 -11.94 14.89 -13.86
CA VAL A 76 -12.70 13.80 -14.49
C VAL A 76 -12.11 13.39 -15.84
N ALA A 77 -11.42 14.31 -16.53
CA ALA A 77 -10.84 14.05 -17.85
C ALA A 77 -9.31 14.05 -17.82
N LEU A 78 -8.70 15.17 -17.43
CA LEU A 78 -7.25 15.35 -17.61
C LEU A 78 -6.41 14.45 -16.70
N LEU A 79 -6.67 14.43 -15.39
CA LEU A 79 -5.90 13.62 -14.43
C LEU A 79 -5.99 12.12 -14.73
N PRO A 80 -7.16 11.52 -15.02
CA PRO A 80 -7.23 10.10 -15.34
C PRO A 80 -6.44 9.74 -16.62
N ILE A 81 -6.51 10.58 -17.66
CA ILE A 81 -5.77 10.34 -18.91
C ILE A 81 -4.25 10.45 -18.68
N LEU A 82 -3.80 11.49 -17.98
CA LEU A 82 -2.38 11.65 -17.63
C LEU A 82 -1.89 10.49 -16.75
N THR A 83 -2.67 10.10 -15.74
CA THR A 83 -2.35 8.98 -14.85
C THR A 83 -2.19 7.68 -15.62
N ALA A 84 -3.16 7.35 -16.49
CA ALA A 84 -3.12 6.16 -17.34
C ALA A 84 -1.88 6.16 -18.26
N LEU A 85 -1.57 7.30 -18.88
CA LEU A 85 -0.42 7.45 -19.76
C LEU A 85 0.91 7.31 -19.00
N PHE A 86 1.09 8.00 -17.88
CA PHE A 86 2.31 7.89 -17.07
C PHE A 86 2.48 6.51 -16.45
N GLN A 87 1.40 5.87 -16.03
CA GLN A 87 1.41 4.50 -15.57
C GLN A 87 1.88 3.55 -16.69
N HIS A 88 1.30 3.66 -17.89
CA HIS A 88 1.71 2.86 -19.05
C HIS A 88 3.19 3.08 -19.42
N ILE A 89 3.64 4.34 -19.44
CA ILE A 89 5.04 4.71 -19.68
C ILE A 89 5.97 4.06 -18.66
N THR A 90 5.58 4.06 -17.38
CA THR A 90 6.37 3.46 -16.29
C THR A 90 6.42 1.93 -16.42
N GLU A 91 5.27 1.29 -16.69
CA GLU A 91 5.15 -0.16 -16.80
C GLU A 91 5.95 -0.73 -17.98
N HIS A 92 6.00 -0.01 -19.11
CA HIS A 92 6.71 -0.44 -20.32
C HIS A 92 8.09 0.21 -20.49
N GLN A 93 8.53 1.04 -19.54
CA GLN A 93 9.81 1.75 -19.56
C GLN A 93 10.01 2.63 -20.81
N PHE A 94 8.96 3.34 -21.23
CA PHE A 94 9.02 4.24 -22.38
C PHE A 94 9.48 5.66 -22.03
N GLY A 95 9.78 5.95 -20.77
CA GLY A 95 10.11 7.31 -20.30
C GLY A 95 11.25 7.95 -21.08
N SER A 96 12.31 7.21 -21.37
CA SER A 96 13.45 7.69 -22.16
C SER A 96 13.18 7.81 -23.66
N ASP A 97 12.11 7.21 -24.17
CA ASP A 97 11.74 7.32 -25.59
C ASP A 97 10.81 8.53 -25.85
N LEU A 98 10.05 8.97 -24.84
CA LEU A 98 9.01 10.00 -24.98
C LEU A 98 9.26 11.28 -24.16
N LEU A 99 9.68 11.16 -22.90
CA LEU A 99 9.73 12.27 -21.94
C LEU A 99 11.08 13.00 -21.98
N LEU A 100 11.47 13.41 -23.17
CA LEU A 100 12.71 14.15 -23.45
C LEU A 100 12.38 15.51 -24.10
N ASP A 101 13.38 16.39 -24.12
CA ASP A 101 13.34 17.70 -24.81
C ASP A 101 12.09 18.52 -24.41
N ASP A 102 11.31 19.02 -25.37
CA ASP A 102 10.11 19.83 -25.10
C ASP A 102 9.08 19.11 -24.21
N VAL A 103 8.90 17.80 -24.40
CA VAL A 103 7.96 17.01 -23.58
C VAL A 103 8.42 16.97 -22.13
N GLN A 104 9.74 16.89 -21.90
CA GLN A 104 10.30 16.94 -20.56
C GLN A 104 10.01 18.30 -19.89
N VAL A 105 10.09 19.41 -20.63
CA VAL A 105 9.74 20.75 -20.12
C VAL A 105 8.26 20.82 -19.74
N SER A 106 7.35 20.37 -20.60
CA SER A 106 5.91 20.31 -20.28
C SER A 106 5.65 19.41 -19.05
N CYS A 107 6.37 18.29 -18.91
CA CYS A 107 6.24 17.42 -17.73
C CYS A 107 6.72 18.09 -16.43
N TYR A 108 7.78 18.91 -16.45
CA TYR A 108 8.18 19.71 -15.29
C TYR A 108 7.11 20.73 -14.88
N ARG A 109 6.44 21.35 -15.86
CA ARG A 109 5.32 22.27 -15.63
C ARG A 109 4.10 21.56 -15.05
N ILE A 110 3.74 20.40 -15.59
CA ILE A 110 2.70 19.51 -15.03
C ILE A 110 3.05 19.15 -13.59
N LEU A 111 4.28 18.69 -13.34
CA LEU A 111 4.76 18.31 -12.01
C LEU A 111 4.62 19.45 -11.01
N THR A 112 5.10 20.64 -11.37
CA THR A 112 5.04 21.85 -10.54
C THR A 112 3.60 22.26 -10.24
N SER A 113 2.73 22.17 -11.25
CA SER A 113 1.31 22.50 -11.12
C SER A 113 0.58 21.51 -10.23
N LEU A 114 0.77 20.20 -10.43
CA LEU A 114 0.19 19.15 -9.60
C LEU A 114 0.65 19.24 -8.14
N TYR A 115 1.95 19.45 -7.92
CA TYR A 115 2.50 19.62 -6.58
C TYR A 115 1.94 20.87 -5.90
N SER A 116 1.85 21.99 -6.62
CA SER A 116 1.29 23.25 -6.10
C SER A 116 -0.21 23.15 -5.79
N LEU A 117 -0.97 22.48 -6.66
CA LEU A 117 -2.40 22.21 -6.45
C LEU A 117 -2.61 21.28 -5.24
N GLY A 118 -1.80 20.23 -5.11
CA GLY A 118 -1.93 19.23 -4.05
C GLY A 118 -1.39 19.66 -2.69
N THR A 119 -0.43 20.58 -2.63
CA THR A 119 0.10 21.15 -1.37
C THR A 119 -0.52 22.49 -1.00
N GLY A 120 -1.31 23.09 -1.90
CA GLY A 120 -2.04 24.31 -1.66
C GLY A 120 -3.21 24.10 -0.70
N LYS A 121 -3.41 25.06 0.22
CA LYS A 121 -4.58 25.07 1.11
C LYS A 121 -5.78 25.66 0.37
N ASN A 122 -6.51 24.81 -0.37
CA ASN A 122 -7.73 25.22 -1.06
C ASN A 122 -8.86 24.19 -0.90
N ILE A 123 -9.99 24.63 -0.34
CA ILE A 123 -11.16 23.79 -0.03
C ILE A 123 -11.72 23.09 -1.28
N TYR A 124 -11.63 23.73 -2.45
CA TYR A 124 -12.13 23.13 -3.69
C TYR A 124 -11.29 21.95 -4.19
N VAL A 125 -10.02 21.88 -3.77
CA VAL A 125 -9.06 20.85 -4.20
C VAL A 125 -8.90 19.74 -3.17
N GLU A 126 -9.28 19.97 -1.91
CA GLU A 126 -9.13 19.01 -0.81
C GLU A 126 -9.77 17.64 -1.12
N ARG A 127 -10.93 17.63 -1.77
CA ARG A 127 -11.60 16.39 -2.21
C ARG A 127 -10.88 15.65 -3.35
N GLN A 128 -9.99 16.35 -4.05
CA GLN A 128 -9.27 15.86 -5.24
C GLN A 128 -7.82 15.47 -4.94
N LEU A 129 -7.36 15.61 -3.69
CA LEU A 129 -6.01 15.25 -3.29
C LEU A 129 -5.60 13.83 -3.70
N PRO A 130 -6.45 12.78 -3.56
CA PRO A 130 -6.07 11.43 -3.97
C PRO A 130 -5.76 11.33 -5.48
N ALA A 131 -6.57 11.97 -6.33
CA ALA A 131 -6.37 11.95 -7.78
C ALA A 131 -5.13 12.76 -8.20
N LEU A 132 -4.89 13.90 -7.56
CA LEU A 132 -3.69 14.71 -7.79
C LEU A 132 -2.43 13.96 -7.37
N GLY A 133 -2.45 13.33 -6.20
CA GLY A 133 -1.33 12.55 -5.71
C GLY A 133 -1.04 11.31 -6.53
N GLU A 134 -2.06 10.61 -7.03
CA GLU A 134 -1.89 9.47 -7.92
C GLU A 134 -1.27 9.88 -9.26
N CYS A 135 -1.75 10.97 -9.88
CA CYS A 135 -1.19 11.51 -11.11
C CYS A 135 0.26 11.97 -10.90
N LEU A 136 0.55 12.65 -9.79
CA LEU A 136 1.89 13.11 -9.46
C LEU A 136 2.83 11.92 -9.18
N ALA A 137 2.34 10.88 -8.51
CA ALA A 137 3.10 9.67 -8.23
C ALA A 137 3.43 8.88 -9.50
N THR A 138 2.49 8.74 -10.42
CA THR A 138 2.73 8.06 -11.70
C THR A 138 3.71 8.85 -12.56
N LEU A 139 3.59 10.19 -12.62
CA LEU A 139 4.57 11.05 -13.27
C LEU A 139 5.97 10.91 -12.65
N ALA A 140 6.06 10.89 -11.31
CA ALA A 140 7.33 10.74 -10.61
C ALA A 140 8.04 9.39 -10.90
N GLY A 141 7.27 8.34 -11.19
CA GLY A 141 7.79 7.03 -11.63
C GLY A 141 8.12 6.96 -13.13
N ALA A 142 7.57 7.86 -13.95
CA ALA A 142 7.79 7.86 -15.39
C ALA A 142 9.02 8.69 -15.83
N MET A 143 9.38 9.72 -15.04
CA MET A 143 10.40 10.69 -15.41
C MET A 143 11.80 10.03 -15.58
N PRO A 144 12.48 10.20 -16.74
CA PRO A 144 13.81 9.64 -16.98
C PRO A 144 14.95 10.42 -16.29
N VAL A 145 14.62 11.42 -15.47
CA VAL A 145 15.56 12.30 -14.78
C VAL A 145 15.21 12.38 -13.29
N ALA A 146 16.24 12.30 -12.43
CA ALA A 146 16.10 12.34 -10.98
C ALA A 146 15.79 13.78 -10.53
N PHE A 147 14.55 14.23 -10.77
CA PHE A 147 14.17 15.63 -10.61
C PHE A 147 14.25 16.14 -9.18
N LEU A 148 14.21 15.26 -8.17
CA LEU A 148 14.43 15.64 -6.76
C LEU A 148 15.92 15.72 -6.39
N GLU A 149 16.82 15.40 -7.33
CA GLU A 149 18.29 15.47 -7.16
C GLU A 149 18.92 16.31 -8.28
N PRO A 150 18.52 17.60 -8.43
CA PRO A 150 18.93 18.46 -9.54
C PRO A 150 20.46 18.58 -9.68
N GLN A 151 21.20 18.45 -8.57
CA GLN A 151 22.66 18.46 -8.57
C GLN A 151 23.29 17.32 -9.38
N LEU A 152 22.61 16.19 -9.52
CA LEU A 152 23.08 15.02 -10.30
C LEU A 152 22.68 15.11 -11.78
N ASN A 153 21.64 15.89 -12.10
CA ASN A 153 21.08 15.98 -13.45
C ASN A 153 22.00 16.66 -14.46
N LYS A 154 23.01 17.42 -14.00
CA LYS A 154 24.05 18.01 -14.87
C LYS A 154 24.82 16.95 -15.68
N HIS A 155 24.90 15.71 -15.18
CA HIS A 155 25.64 14.63 -15.84
C HIS A 155 24.71 13.59 -16.48
N ASN A 156 23.40 13.81 -16.47
CA ASN A 156 22.43 12.86 -17.02
C ASN A 156 22.20 13.14 -18.52
N PRO A 157 22.48 12.20 -19.44
CA PRO A 157 22.26 12.40 -20.88
C PRO A 157 20.79 12.65 -21.25
N CYS A 158 19.83 12.16 -20.46
CA CYS A 158 18.39 12.36 -20.70
C CYS A 158 17.89 13.74 -20.23
N SER A 159 18.75 14.56 -19.65
CA SER A 159 18.41 15.86 -19.10
C SER A 159 18.36 16.90 -20.21
N VAL A 160 17.29 17.71 -20.25
CA VAL A 160 17.18 18.85 -21.19
C VAL A 160 18.43 19.74 -21.14
N PHE A 161 19.08 19.87 -19.99
CA PHE A 161 20.34 20.61 -19.81
C PHE A 161 21.47 20.18 -20.75
N ASN A 162 21.49 18.90 -21.14
CA ASN A 162 22.55 18.31 -21.95
C ASN A 162 22.17 18.17 -23.43
N ASN A 163 20.87 18.27 -23.75
CA ASN A 163 20.37 18.17 -25.12
C ASN A 163 20.15 19.53 -25.81
N THR A 164 19.94 20.61 -25.06
CA THR A 164 19.82 21.96 -25.64
C THR A 164 21.19 22.57 -25.93
N THR A 165 21.34 23.09 -27.14
CA THR A 165 22.56 23.76 -27.57
C THR A 165 22.83 24.96 -26.67
N SER A 166 24.10 25.31 -26.45
CA SER A 166 24.50 26.47 -25.63
C SER A 166 23.85 27.80 -26.05
N ARG A 167 23.32 27.87 -27.28
CA ARG A 167 22.64 29.04 -27.84
C ARG A 167 21.15 29.13 -27.45
N GLU A 168 20.48 28.00 -27.26
CA GLU A 168 19.11 27.93 -26.75
C GLU A 168 19.08 28.28 -25.25
N ARG A 169 20.06 27.76 -24.48
CA ARG A 169 20.24 28.11 -23.06
C ARG A 169 20.32 29.62 -22.80
N ALA A 170 21.01 30.37 -23.66
CA ALA A 170 21.14 31.83 -23.51
C ALA A 170 19.87 32.61 -23.90
N CYS A 171 19.03 32.08 -24.78
CA CYS A 171 17.77 32.72 -25.19
C CYS A 171 16.62 32.37 -24.24
N GLU A 172 16.60 31.14 -23.72
CA GLU A 172 15.61 30.65 -22.77
C GLU A 172 15.82 31.24 -21.37
N GLU A 173 17.05 31.57 -20.97
CA GLU A 173 17.33 32.27 -19.70
C GLU A 173 16.63 33.64 -19.58
N SER A 174 16.23 34.27 -20.69
CA SER A 174 15.45 35.54 -20.70
C SER A 174 13.94 35.38 -20.84
N ALA A 175 13.43 34.22 -21.28
CA ALA A 175 11.99 33.98 -21.48
C ALA A 175 11.39 33.00 -20.46
N HIS A 176 12.22 32.09 -19.93
CA HIS A 176 11.89 31.04 -18.96
C HIS A 176 12.47 31.30 -17.58
N THR A 177 12.88 32.55 -17.31
CA THR A 177 13.27 33.02 -15.97
C THR A 177 12.14 32.90 -14.95
N HIS A 178 10.90 32.59 -15.35
CA HIS A 178 9.78 32.25 -14.46
C HIS A 178 9.51 30.74 -14.31
N THR A 179 9.87 29.88 -15.28
CA THR A 179 9.72 28.42 -15.18
C THR A 179 10.89 27.76 -14.46
N HIS A 180 12.11 28.29 -14.60
CA HIS A 180 13.29 27.80 -13.87
C HIS A 180 13.47 28.42 -12.48
N THR A 181 12.76 29.50 -12.17
CA THR A 181 12.73 30.06 -10.80
C THR A 181 11.58 29.52 -9.94
N HIS A 182 10.55 28.91 -10.53
CA HIS A 182 9.52 28.21 -9.76
C HIS A 182 9.85 26.75 -9.43
N THR A 183 10.91 26.18 -10.02
CA THR A 183 11.57 24.97 -9.51
C THR A 183 12.57 25.26 -8.37
N HIS A 184 12.76 26.53 -7.96
CA HIS A 184 13.44 26.90 -6.69
C HIS A 184 12.57 26.64 -5.43
N THR A 185 11.76 25.59 -5.41
CA THR A 185 11.74 24.83 -4.16
C THR A 185 13.09 24.13 -4.10
N HIS A 186 14.03 24.68 -3.34
CA HIS A 186 15.35 24.15 -2.97
C HIS A 186 15.27 22.80 -2.23
N THR A 187 14.34 21.93 -2.61
CA THR A 187 14.05 20.71 -1.92
C THR A 187 14.68 19.53 -2.64
N HIS A 188 15.96 19.29 -2.37
CA HIS A 188 16.61 18.00 -2.57
C HIS A 188 15.77 16.86 -1.98
N THR A 189 15.79 15.65 -2.54
CA THR A 189 15.12 14.45 -1.98
C THR A 189 15.35 14.34 -0.48
N HIS A 190 16.60 14.51 -0.05
CA HIS A 190 16.97 14.48 1.36
C HIS A 190 16.28 15.60 2.18
N SER A 191 16.24 16.82 1.67
CA SER A 191 15.55 17.93 2.33
C SER A 191 14.02 17.82 2.29
N LEU A 192 13.42 17.21 1.28
CA LEU A 192 11.99 16.88 1.24
C LEU A 192 11.67 15.85 2.33
N ILE A 193 12.44 14.76 2.38
CA ILE A 193 12.33 13.72 3.41
C ILE A 193 12.54 14.31 4.81
N LEU A 194 13.54 15.18 5.00
CA LEU A 194 13.84 15.82 6.29
C LEU A 194 12.81 16.88 6.69
N LYS A 195 12.36 17.71 5.75
CA LYS A 195 11.32 18.71 6.00
C LYS A 195 10.06 18.01 6.51
N HIS A 196 9.67 16.94 5.83
CA HIS A 196 8.51 16.16 6.24
C HIS A 196 8.81 15.32 7.49
N ARG A 197 10.06 14.92 7.74
CA ARG A 197 10.44 14.24 8.99
C ARG A 197 10.11 15.11 10.21
N HIS A 198 10.42 16.41 10.20
CA HIS A 198 10.07 17.31 11.31
C HIS A 198 8.56 17.52 11.43
N GLU A 199 7.86 17.68 10.30
CA GLU A 199 6.40 17.79 10.32
C GLU A 199 5.71 16.48 10.77
N LEU A 200 6.35 15.33 10.57
CA LEU A 200 5.85 13.99 10.91
C LEU A 200 6.36 13.45 12.27
N SER A 201 7.40 14.03 12.87
CA SER A 201 8.01 13.49 14.10
C SER A 201 7.37 13.98 15.39
N ASP A 202 6.77 15.17 15.39
CA ASP A 202 6.51 15.90 16.65
C ASP A 202 5.11 15.74 17.25
N SER A 203 4.20 15.07 16.56
CA SER A 203 2.90 14.69 17.11
C SER A 203 2.24 13.77 16.10
N GLY A 204 1.75 12.61 16.53
CA GLY A 204 1.18 11.58 15.65
C GLY A 204 0.16 12.14 14.68
N ALA A 205 0.64 12.59 13.52
CA ALA A 205 -0.08 13.52 12.66
C ALA A 205 -1.41 12.91 12.30
N ARG A 206 -2.48 13.59 12.73
CA ARG A 206 -3.82 13.18 12.34
C ARG A 206 -4.00 13.53 10.88
N TYR A 207 -4.75 12.73 10.16
CA TYR A 207 -5.07 13.00 8.76
C TYR A 207 -5.60 14.42 8.55
N THR A 208 -6.43 14.91 9.49
CA THR A 208 -7.00 16.26 9.51
C THR A 208 -5.96 17.38 9.53
N GLU A 209 -4.74 17.10 9.98
CA GLU A 209 -3.67 18.09 10.10
C GLU A 209 -2.81 18.14 8.82
N MET A 210 -2.67 17.02 8.12
CA MET A 210 -1.71 16.87 7.01
C MET A 210 -2.23 16.04 5.83
N PRO A 211 -3.44 16.31 5.29
CA PRO A 211 -3.99 15.51 4.20
C PRO A 211 -3.12 15.60 2.93
N GLN A 212 -2.53 16.76 2.64
CA GLN A 212 -1.63 16.95 1.50
C GLN A 212 -0.38 16.05 1.57
N VAL A 213 0.15 15.78 2.76
CA VAL A 213 1.33 14.92 2.89
C VAL A 213 0.96 13.47 2.61
N ILE A 214 -0.16 13.02 3.17
CA ILE A 214 -0.61 11.63 3.05
C ILE A 214 -1.08 11.31 1.63
N GLU A 215 -1.84 12.20 1.02
CA GLU A 215 -2.49 11.94 -0.27
C GLU A 215 -1.64 12.38 -1.47
N VAL A 216 -0.66 13.28 -1.31
CA VAL A 216 0.10 13.84 -2.45
C VAL A 216 1.60 13.57 -2.33
N VAL A 217 2.21 13.93 -1.20
CA VAL A 217 3.67 13.84 -1.04
C VAL A 217 4.14 12.40 -0.87
N LEU A 218 3.50 11.61 0.01
CA LEU A 218 3.89 10.21 0.24
C LEU A 218 3.76 9.34 -1.02
N PRO A 219 2.65 9.39 -1.80
CA PRO A 219 2.55 8.63 -3.05
C PRO A 219 3.65 8.99 -4.05
N MET A 220 3.93 10.29 -4.21
CA MET A 220 5.01 10.79 -5.06
C MET A 220 6.36 10.23 -4.62
N LEU A 221 6.69 10.32 -3.33
CA LEU A 221 7.95 9.83 -2.79
C LEU A 221 8.07 8.30 -2.91
N CYS A 222 7.00 7.54 -2.66
CA CYS A 222 7.03 6.09 -2.78
C CYS A 222 7.36 5.63 -4.21
N ASN A 223 6.71 6.20 -5.23
CA ASN A 223 7.00 5.86 -6.62
C ASN A 223 8.39 6.36 -7.05
N TYR A 224 8.75 7.60 -6.72
CA TYR A 224 10.06 8.17 -7.04
C TYR A 224 11.20 7.32 -6.45
N LEU A 225 11.15 7.05 -5.15
CA LEU A 225 12.20 6.31 -4.45
C LEU A 225 12.28 4.87 -4.95
N SER A 226 11.14 4.22 -5.20
CA SER A 226 11.12 2.86 -5.74
C SER A 226 11.79 2.78 -7.12
N TYR A 227 11.46 3.71 -8.02
CA TYR A 227 11.98 3.76 -9.38
C TYR A 227 13.48 4.08 -9.43
N TRP A 228 13.92 5.08 -8.65
CA TRP A 228 15.33 5.49 -8.64
C TRP A 228 16.22 4.57 -7.83
N TRP A 229 15.70 3.89 -6.81
CA TRP A 229 16.46 2.87 -6.09
C TRP A 229 16.97 1.76 -7.01
N GLU A 230 16.14 1.27 -7.94
CA GLU A 230 16.54 0.25 -8.94
C GLU A 230 17.72 0.70 -9.82
N ARG A 231 17.91 2.01 -9.98
CA ARG A 231 18.98 2.64 -10.78
C ARG A 231 20.13 3.19 -9.93
N GLY A 232 19.99 3.10 -8.61
CA GLY A 232 20.93 3.65 -7.64
C GLY A 232 22.18 2.79 -7.46
N VAL A 233 23.07 3.28 -6.59
CA VAL A 233 24.38 2.67 -6.33
C VAL A 233 24.31 1.24 -5.80
N GLU A 234 23.28 0.91 -5.01
CA GLU A 234 23.14 -0.41 -4.36
C GLU A 234 22.83 -1.54 -5.36
N ASN A 235 22.28 -1.21 -6.53
CA ASN A 235 21.86 -2.18 -7.55
C ASN A 235 22.82 -2.27 -8.74
N ARG A 236 23.94 -1.52 -8.71
CA ARG A 236 24.93 -1.58 -9.79
C ARG A 236 25.83 -2.79 -9.62
N THR A 237 26.01 -3.55 -10.70
CA THR A 237 27.03 -4.58 -10.77
C THR A 237 28.42 -3.94 -10.79
N PRO A 238 29.42 -4.48 -10.06
CA PRO A 238 30.76 -3.89 -9.94
C PRO A 238 31.53 -3.70 -11.27
N SER A 239 31.04 -4.28 -12.37
CA SER A 239 31.67 -4.25 -13.70
C SER A 239 31.48 -2.96 -14.51
N SER A 240 30.63 -2.01 -14.06
CA SER A 240 30.39 -0.73 -14.76
C SER A 240 31.10 0.45 -14.07
N SER A 241 32.43 0.41 -14.02
CA SER A 241 33.28 1.32 -13.25
C SER A 241 33.44 2.75 -13.81
N SER A 242 32.76 3.13 -14.89
CA SER A 242 33.00 4.40 -15.58
C SER A 242 31.82 5.37 -15.73
N SER A 243 30.62 5.06 -15.19
CA SER A 243 29.49 6.00 -15.24
C SER A 243 29.15 6.56 -13.85
N THR A 244 29.21 7.88 -13.69
CA THR A 244 28.73 8.58 -12.50
C THR A 244 27.29 8.17 -12.18
N CYS A 245 26.97 7.87 -10.92
CA CYS A 245 25.63 7.44 -10.56
C CYS A 245 24.63 8.58 -10.75
N SER A 246 23.50 8.28 -11.41
CA SER A 246 22.47 9.27 -11.73
C SER A 246 21.57 9.62 -10.53
N THR A 247 21.71 8.93 -9.39
CA THR A 247 20.91 9.14 -8.18
C THR A 247 21.69 8.72 -6.93
N ALA A 248 21.42 9.38 -5.80
CA ALA A 248 21.90 9.02 -4.47
C ALA A 248 20.83 8.30 -3.63
N VAL A 249 19.72 7.86 -4.24
CA VAL A 249 18.68 7.07 -3.54
C VAL A 249 19.24 5.71 -3.10
N THR A 250 18.91 5.33 -1.87
CA THR A 250 19.40 4.11 -1.17
C THR A 250 18.27 3.48 -0.38
N SER A 251 18.43 2.23 0.04
CA SER A 251 17.47 1.51 0.90
C SER A 251 17.16 2.26 2.20
N GLN A 252 18.11 3.07 2.70
CA GLN A 252 17.91 3.91 3.88
C GLN A 252 16.81 4.95 3.65
N HIS A 253 16.80 5.62 2.50
CA HIS A 253 15.77 6.60 2.16
C HIS A 253 14.37 5.96 2.11
N LEU A 254 14.28 4.76 1.53
CA LEU A 254 13.02 3.99 1.47
C LEU A 254 12.56 3.59 2.87
N SER A 255 13.49 3.18 3.73
CA SER A 255 13.18 2.80 5.12
C SER A 255 12.69 3.98 5.95
N LEU A 256 13.24 5.18 5.72
CA LEU A 256 12.79 6.40 6.39
C LEU A 256 11.34 6.75 6.00
N VAL A 257 11.01 6.69 4.71
CA VAL A 257 9.64 6.96 4.24
C VAL A 257 8.66 5.88 4.72
N LEU A 258 9.04 4.60 4.66
CA LEU A 258 8.21 3.52 5.18
C LEU A 258 7.99 3.62 6.70
N GLY A 259 9.03 3.97 7.46
CA GLY A 259 8.92 4.22 8.89
C GLY A 259 7.96 5.35 9.20
N ASN A 260 8.02 6.45 8.44
CA ASN A 260 7.07 7.56 8.57
C ASN A 260 5.63 7.12 8.26
N ILE A 261 5.40 6.36 7.17
CA ILE A 261 4.09 5.79 6.83
C ILE A 261 3.54 4.95 7.99
N LEU A 262 4.36 4.08 8.57
CA LEU A 262 3.97 3.22 9.69
C LEU A 262 3.66 4.03 10.96
N LYS A 263 4.40 5.12 11.24
CA LYS A 263 4.09 6.03 12.36
C LYS A 263 2.74 6.73 12.19
N ILE A 264 2.45 7.23 10.99
CA ILE A 264 1.16 7.85 10.66
C ILE A 264 0.04 6.82 10.84
N LEU A 265 0.21 5.62 10.27
CA LEU A 265 -0.75 4.54 10.41
C LEU A 265 -1.00 4.22 11.88
N ASN A 266 0.06 3.96 12.66
CA ASN A 266 -0.04 3.62 14.08
C ASN A 266 -0.76 4.70 14.91
N SER A 267 -0.52 5.97 14.59
CA SER A 267 -1.16 7.11 15.28
C SER A 267 -2.66 7.19 15.00
N ASN A 268 -3.11 6.77 13.81
CA ASN A 268 -4.50 6.87 13.37
C ASN A 268 -5.30 5.54 13.52
N LEU A 269 -4.69 4.46 14.02
CA LEU A 269 -5.40 3.22 14.34
C LEU A 269 -6.53 3.49 15.34
N GLY A 270 -7.73 3.05 14.99
CA GLY A 270 -8.95 3.11 15.79
C GLY A 270 -9.84 4.34 15.59
N ILE A 271 -9.48 5.31 14.74
CA ILE A 271 -10.29 6.51 14.47
C ILE A 271 -11.39 6.19 13.46
N ASP A 272 -12.65 6.58 13.67
CA ASP A 272 -13.77 6.18 12.80
C ASP A 272 -13.67 6.75 11.35
N GLU A 273 -13.19 7.98 11.19
CA GLU A 273 -13.06 8.67 9.89
C GLU A 273 -11.65 8.57 9.26
N ALA A 274 -11.27 7.38 8.79
CA ALA A 274 -9.95 7.18 8.18
C ALA A 274 -9.99 6.37 6.86
N SER A 275 -10.86 6.76 5.92
CA SER A 275 -11.00 6.10 4.61
C SER A 275 -9.70 6.06 3.79
N TRP A 276 -8.81 7.04 3.98
CA TRP A 276 -7.50 7.15 3.35
C TRP A 276 -6.55 6.00 3.71
N MET A 277 -6.73 5.33 4.87
CA MET A 277 -5.85 4.25 5.32
C MET A 277 -5.83 3.06 4.35
N LYS A 278 -6.87 2.88 3.54
CA LYS A 278 -6.91 1.83 2.51
C LYS A 278 -5.94 2.13 1.36
N ARG A 279 -5.71 3.42 1.05
CA ARG A 279 -4.82 3.88 -0.02
C ARG A 279 -3.35 3.84 0.39
N ILE A 280 -3.03 4.15 1.66
CA ILE A 280 -1.63 4.21 2.12
C ILE A 280 -0.89 2.89 1.93
N ALA A 281 -1.57 1.75 2.11
CA ALA A 281 -1.01 0.43 1.87
C ALA A 281 -0.62 0.24 0.39
N VAL A 282 -1.44 0.74 -0.54
CA VAL A 282 -1.19 0.69 -1.99
C VAL A 282 0.00 1.58 -2.36
N TYR A 283 0.07 2.79 -1.78
CA TYR A 283 1.18 3.71 -2.00
C TYR A 283 2.50 3.17 -1.47
N ALA A 284 2.49 2.49 -0.33
CA ALA A 284 3.68 1.93 0.27
C ALA A 284 4.24 0.72 -0.50
N GLN A 285 3.40 -0.10 -1.16
CA GLN A 285 3.81 -1.36 -1.82
C GLN A 285 5.16 -1.29 -2.58
N PRO A 286 5.44 -0.28 -3.42
CA PRO A 286 6.66 -0.23 -4.22
C PRO A 286 7.96 -0.13 -3.41
N ILE A 287 7.92 0.33 -2.14
CA ILE A 287 9.13 0.55 -1.33
C ILE A 287 9.36 -0.53 -0.27
N ILE A 288 8.36 -1.37 0.05
CA ILE A 288 8.42 -2.28 1.21
C ILE A 288 9.48 -3.37 1.04
N SER A 289 9.54 -3.99 -0.15
CA SER A 289 10.54 -5.03 -0.45
C SER A 289 11.96 -4.49 -0.60
N LYS A 290 12.12 -3.18 -0.67
CA LYS A 290 13.40 -2.48 -0.88
C LYS A 290 13.87 -1.75 0.38
N ALA A 291 13.07 -1.75 1.44
CA ALA A 291 13.42 -1.18 2.73
C ALA A 291 14.34 -2.13 3.51
N ARG A 292 15.12 -1.56 4.43
CA ARG A 292 16.00 -2.30 5.34
C ARG A 292 15.18 -3.06 6.39
N ALA A 293 15.81 -4.07 6.98
CA ALA A 293 15.22 -4.96 7.99
C ALA A 293 15.11 -4.34 9.40
N ASP A 294 15.52 -3.08 9.59
CA ASP A 294 15.62 -2.38 10.88
C ASP A 294 14.28 -1.80 11.37
N LEU A 295 13.21 -1.95 10.58
CA LEU A 295 11.88 -1.43 10.88
C LEU A 295 11.03 -2.36 11.77
N LEU A 296 11.43 -3.63 11.94
CA LEU A 296 10.63 -4.64 12.65
C LEU A 296 10.33 -4.18 14.09
N LYS A 297 11.36 -4.01 14.90
CA LYS A 297 11.26 -3.61 16.31
C LYS A 297 10.71 -2.20 16.50
N SER A 298 11.10 -1.29 15.62
CA SER A 298 10.85 0.15 15.78
C SER A 298 9.45 0.57 15.31
N HIS A 299 8.85 -0.13 14.34
CA HIS A 299 7.61 0.29 13.70
C HIS A 299 6.57 -0.83 13.58
N PHE A 300 6.95 -2.01 13.05
CA PHE A 300 5.98 -3.10 12.83
C PHE A 300 5.46 -3.70 14.14
N LEU A 301 6.35 -4.01 15.10
CA LEU A 301 5.94 -4.57 16.39
C LEU A 301 5.02 -3.62 17.20
N PRO A 302 5.35 -2.33 17.41
CA PRO A 302 4.46 -1.43 18.13
C PRO A 302 3.08 -1.25 17.47
N THR A 303 3.04 -1.24 16.13
CA THR A 303 1.78 -1.12 15.37
C THR A 303 0.92 -2.37 15.52
N LEU A 304 1.52 -3.56 15.41
CA LEU A 304 0.83 -4.82 15.59
C LEU A 304 0.36 -5.02 17.04
N GLU A 305 1.16 -4.61 18.02
CA GLU A 305 0.78 -4.68 19.44
C GLU A 305 -0.46 -3.82 19.72
N LYS A 306 -0.55 -2.62 19.13
CA LYS A 306 -1.74 -1.76 19.23
C LYS A 306 -2.97 -2.41 18.58
N LEU A 307 -2.82 -2.98 17.39
CA LEU A 307 -3.88 -3.72 16.68
C LEU A 307 -4.36 -4.94 17.50
N LYS A 308 -3.43 -5.71 18.07
CA LYS A 308 -3.72 -6.86 18.92
C LYS A 308 -4.52 -6.46 20.14
N LYS A 309 -4.09 -5.42 20.87
CA LYS A 309 -4.83 -4.88 22.02
C LYS A 309 -6.25 -4.45 21.65
N LYS A 310 -6.44 -3.78 20.51
CA LYS A 310 -7.77 -3.42 20.02
C LYS A 310 -8.60 -4.66 19.70
N THR A 311 -8.01 -5.66 19.03
CA THR A 311 -8.67 -6.94 18.70
C THR A 311 -9.16 -7.66 19.96
N VAL A 312 -8.30 -7.77 20.98
CA VAL A 312 -8.65 -8.39 22.28
C VAL A 312 -9.80 -7.63 22.94
N LYS A 313 -9.74 -6.30 22.97
CA LYS A 313 -10.81 -5.46 23.53
C LYS A 313 -12.16 -5.71 22.86
N VAL A 314 -12.24 -5.57 21.53
CA VAL A 314 -13.52 -5.69 20.79
C VAL A 314 -14.11 -7.09 20.90
N VAL A 315 -13.29 -8.14 20.83
CA VAL A 315 -13.77 -9.52 21.01
C VAL A 315 -14.21 -9.77 22.45
N SER A 316 -13.55 -9.18 23.46
CA SER A 316 -14.00 -9.29 24.84
C SER A 316 -15.35 -8.59 25.09
N GLU A 317 -15.58 -7.44 24.48
CA GLU A 317 -16.85 -6.71 24.54
C GLU A 317 -17.97 -7.52 23.87
N GLU A 318 -17.69 -8.18 22.74
CA GLU A 318 -18.63 -9.11 22.09
C GLU A 318 -19.04 -10.28 23.00
N GLU A 319 -18.08 -10.90 23.69
CA GLU A 319 -18.36 -12.03 24.59
C GLU A 319 -19.11 -11.59 25.85
N LEU A 320 -18.83 -10.39 26.37
CA LEU A 320 -19.59 -9.80 27.48
C LEU A 320 -21.04 -9.52 27.08
N LEU A 321 -21.27 -8.95 25.89
CA LEU A 321 -22.62 -8.68 25.40
C LEU A 321 -23.43 -9.97 25.21
N LYS A 322 -22.81 -11.05 24.72
CA LYS A 322 -23.46 -12.37 24.61
C LYS A 322 -23.84 -12.97 25.97
N ALA A 323 -23.09 -12.64 27.03
CA ALA A 323 -23.36 -13.12 28.38
C ALA A 323 -24.48 -12.33 29.09
N ASP A 324 -24.65 -11.04 28.77
CA ASP A 324 -25.64 -10.15 29.41
C ASP A 324 -26.97 -10.19 28.63
N GLY A 325 -27.79 -11.22 28.85
CA GLY A 325 -29.04 -11.50 28.09
C GLY A 325 -30.21 -10.51 28.30
N LYS A 326 -29.97 -9.20 28.26
CA LYS A 326 -30.95 -8.11 28.48
C LYS A 326 -31.54 -7.57 27.18
N ALA A 327 -32.63 -6.80 27.27
CA ALA A 327 -33.43 -6.33 26.12
C ALA A 327 -32.83 -5.17 25.29
N ASP A 328 -31.85 -4.42 25.82
CA ASP A 328 -31.15 -3.32 25.10
C ASP A 328 -30.01 -3.82 24.17
N THR A 329 -30.06 -5.09 23.77
CA THR A 329 -29.00 -5.76 23.02
C THR A 329 -28.80 -5.20 21.61
N GLN A 330 -29.84 -4.68 20.95
CA GLN A 330 -29.72 -4.29 19.54
C GLN A 330 -28.78 -3.10 19.30
N GLU A 331 -28.87 -2.04 20.11
CA GLU A 331 -27.99 -0.87 19.96
C GLU A 331 -26.53 -1.22 20.30
N ALA A 332 -26.32 -2.00 21.37
CA ALA A 332 -25.01 -2.50 21.75
C ALA A 332 -24.41 -3.44 20.67
N GLU A 333 -25.24 -4.29 20.05
CA GLU A 333 -24.83 -5.16 18.94
C GLU A 333 -24.34 -4.33 17.74
N LEU A 334 -25.04 -3.25 17.39
CA LEU A 334 -24.62 -2.35 16.31
C LEU A 334 -23.29 -1.66 16.60
N LEU A 335 -23.08 -1.18 17.83
CA LEU A 335 -21.81 -0.56 18.24
C LEU A 335 -20.63 -1.53 18.14
N ILE A 336 -20.83 -2.79 18.51
CA ILE A 336 -19.78 -3.82 18.39
C ILE A 336 -19.46 -4.10 16.92
N LEU A 337 -20.46 -4.11 16.03
CA LEU A 337 -20.23 -4.26 14.60
C LEU A 337 -19.45 -3.09 14.01
N ASP A 338 -19.73 -1.85 14.44
CA ASP A 338 -18.97 -0.66 14.04
C ASP A 338 -17.50 -0.75 14.48
N GLU A 339 -17.23 -1.21 15.71
CA GLU A 339 -15.87 -1.44 16.20
C GLU A 339 -15.13 -2.53 15.40
N PHE A 340 -15.82 -3.60 15.00
CA PHE A 340 -15.27 -4.60 14.08
C PHE A 340 -14.98 -4.01 12.69
N ALA A 341 -15.83 -3.12 12.17
CA ALA A 341 -15.61 -2.49 10.87
C ALA A 341 -14.34 -1.61 10.88
N VAL A 342 -14.13 -0.84 11.95
CA VAL A 342 -12.90 -0.07 12.17
C VAL A 342 -11.69 -0.99 12.31
N LEU A 343 -11.82 -2.08 13.06
CA LEU A 343 -10.73 -3.07 13.22
C LEU A 343 -10.35 -3.73 11.89
N CYS A 344 -11.32 -4.14 11.08
CA CYS A 344 -11.09 -4.72 9.76
C CYS A 344 -10.39 -3.73 8.84
N ARG A 345 -10.78 -2.45 8.84
CA ARG A 345 -10.08 -1.40 8.10
C ARG A 345 -8.63 -1.29 8.49
N ASP A 346 -8.36 -1.24 9.79
CA ASP A 346 -7.02 -1.04 10.34
C ASP A 346 -6.11 -2.23 10.02
N LEU A 347 -6.62 -3.46 10.14
CA LEU A 347 -5.92 -4.67 9.73
C LEU A 347 -5.64 -4.68 8.23
N TYR A 348 -6.61 -4.31 7.39
CA TYR A 348 -6.43 -4.26 5.93
C TYR A 348 -5.55 -3.10 5.46
N ALA A 349 -5.33 -2.08 6.29
CA ALA A 349 -4.31 -1.05 6.04
C ALA A 349 -2.90 -1.54 6.40
N PHE A 350 -2.75 -2.32 7.47
CA PHE A 350 -1.44 -2.80 7.96
C PHE A 350 -0.97 -4.12 7.32
N TYR A 351 -1.84 -5.10 7.18
CA TYR A 351 -1.49 -6.48 6.78
C TYR A 351 -0.88 -6.57 5.38
N PRO A 352 -1.31 -5.80 4.36
CA PRO A 352 -0.60 -5.77 3.07
C PRO A 352 0.86 -5.35 3.20
N MET A 353 1.18 -4.44 4.13
CA MET A 353 2.55 -4.00 4.37
C MET A 353 3.33 -5.05 5.16
N LEU A 354 2.71 -5.63 6.19
CA LEU A 354 3.29 -6.70 7.00
C LEU A 354 3.64 -7.93 6.18
N ILE A 355 2.71 -8.44 5.37
CA ILE A 355 2.90 -9.63 4.53
C ILE A 355 4.10 -9.44 3.61
N ARG A 356 4.18 -8.28 2.94
CA ARG A 356 5.28 -7.98 2.03
C ARG A 356 6.62 -7.84 2.76
N TYR A 357 6.62 -7.23 3.95
CA TYR A 357 7.82 -7.09 4.76
C TYR A 357 8.33 -8.44 5.27
N VAL A 358 7.42 -9.34 5.67
CA VAL A 358 7.74 -10.72 6.07
C VAL A 358 8.30 -11.50 4.90
N ASP A 359 7.68 -11.45 3.72
CA ASP A 359 8.18 -12.14 2.54
C ASP A 359 9.64 -11.76 2.22
N ASN A 360 10.00 -10.48 2.41
CA ASN A 360 11.35 -9.97 2.16
C ASN A 360 12.38 -10.44 3.20
N ASN A 361 11.99 -10.53 4.48
CA ASN A 361 12.93 -10.80 5.59
C ASN A 361 12.93 -12.26 6.07
N ARG A 362 11.93 -13.06 5.69
CA ARG A 362 11.73 -14.44 6.19
C ARG A 362 12.97 -15.32 6.00
N SER A 363 13.64 -15.25 4.84
CA SER A 363 14.83 -16.07 4.58
C SER A 363 15.97 -15.78 5.54
N ARG A 364 16.09 -14.53 6.02
CA ARG A 364 17.06 -14.13 7.03
C ARG A 364 16.68 -14.67 8.41
N TRP A 365 15.43 -14.47 8.84
CA TRP A 365 14.94 -14.95 10.14
C TRP A 365 14.97 -16.48 10.27
N LEU A 366 14.84 -17.21 9.16
CA LEU A 366 14.98 -18.66 9.17
C LEU A 366 16.43 -19.14 9.33
N LYS A 367 17.42 -18.33 8.91
CA LYS A 367 18.85 -18.63 9.07
C LYS A 367 19.39 -18.16 10.41
N GLU A 368 18.95 -16.99 10.84
CA GLU A 368 19.34 -16.33 12.08
C GLU A 368 18.04 -16.07 12.86
N PRO A 369 17.64 -16.98 13.77
CA PRO A 369 16.45 -16.81 14.60
C PRO A 369 16.52 -15.49 15.37
N ASP A 370 15.43 -14.74 15.32
CA ASP A 370 15.33 -13.39 15.86
C ASP A 370 14.12 -13.29 16.79
N ALA A 371 14.35 -12.87 18.04
CA ALA A 371 13.30 -12.82 19.06
C ALA A 371 12.16 -11.85 18.70
N ASP A 372 12.47 -10.78 17.96
CA ASP A 372 11.47 -9.83 17.48
C ASP A 372 10.57 -10.48 16.40
N SER A 373 11.13 -11.36 15.55
CA SER A 373 10.37 -12.14 14.56
C SER A 373 9.46 -13.21 15.18
N ASP A 374 9.89 -13.79 16.30
CA ASP A 374 9.09 -14.73 17.08
C ASP A 374 7.89 -14.02 17.72
N GLU A 375 8.12 -12.84 18.28
CA GLU A 375 7.06 -12.03 18.89
C GLU A 375 6.05 -11.56 17.84
N LEU A 376 6.52 -11.21 16.64
CA LEU A 376 5.67 -10.92 15.50
C LEU A 376 4.71 -12.09 15.19
N PHE A 377 5.23 -13.32 15.13
CA PHE A 377 4.42 -14.51 14.88
C PHE A 377 3.38 -14.74 15.99
N ARG A 378 3.77 -14.60 17.27
CA ARG A 378 2.83 -14.77 18.41
C ARG A 378 1.64 -13.83 18.31
N MET A 379 1.89 -12.54 18.06
CA MET A 379 0.82 -11.56 17.93
C MET A 379 -0.12 -11.83 16.74
N VAL A 380 0.43 -12.22 15.57
CA VAL A 380 -0.40 -12.57 14.41
C VAL A 380 -1.23 -13.82 14.66
N ALA A 381 -0.66 -14.83 15.33
CA ALA A 381 -1.39 -16.03 15.71
C ALA A 381 -2.53 -15.73 16.70
N GLU A 382 -2.32 -14.83 17.66
CA GLU A 382 -3.37 -14.41 18.61
C GLU A 382 -4.55 -13.73 17.90
N ILE A 383 -4.29 -12.78 16.99
CA ILE A 383 -5.34 -12.12 16.19
C ILE A 383 -6.10 -13.15 15.34
N PHE A 384 -5.39 -14.11 14.74
CA PHE A 384 -6.02 -15.18 13.97
C PHE A 384 -6.93 -16.07 14.83
N ILE A 385 -6.53 -16.41 16.06
CA ILE A 385 -7.36 -17.20 16.99
C ILE A 385 -8.63 -16.42 17.35
N LEU A 386 -8.51 -15.13 17.66
CA LEU A 386 -9.65 -14.25 17.96
C LEU A 386 -10.62 -14.14 16.77
N TRP A 387 -10.08 -13.99 15.55
CA TRP A 387 -10.85 -14.02 14.30
C TRP A 387 -11.55 -15.37 14.08
N CYS A 388 -10.89 -16.50 14.37
CA CYS A 388 -11.52 -17.81 14.27
C CYS A 388 -12.72 -17.97 15.23
N LYS A 389 -12.60 -17.44 16.45
CA LYS A 389 -13.63 -17.51 17.50
C LYS A 389 -14.83 -16.62 17.22
N SER A 390 -14.62 -15.38 16.77
CA SER A 390 -15.69 -14.42 16.56
C SER A 390 -16.36 -14.60 15.19
N HIS A 391 -17.67 -14.91 15.19
CA HIS A 391 -18.46 -14.94 13.96
C HIS A 391 -18.65 -13.54 13.36
N ASN A 392 -18.85 -12.53 14.22
CA ASN A 392 -19.02 -11.14 13.79
C ASN A 392 -17.74 -10.62 13.11
N PHE A 393 -16.58 -10.94 13.65
CA PHE A 393 -15.30 -10.55 13.05
C PHE A 393 -15.10 -11.14 11.64
N LYS A 394 -15.38 -12.43 11.47
CA LYS A 394 -15.34 -13.09 10.14
C LYS A 394 -16.30 -12.44 9.14
N ARG A 395 -17.53 -12.16 9.58
CA ARG A 395 -18.55 -11.53 8.75
C ARG A 395 -18.14 -10.11 8.35
N GLU A 396 -17.60 -9.33 9.29
CA GLU A 396 -17.23 -7.95 9.02
C GLU A 396 -15.98 -7.84 8.14
N GLU A 397 -15.05 -8.79 8.25
CA GLU A 397 -13.94 -8.90 7.30
C GLU A 397 -14.46 -9.13 5.87
N GLN A 398 -15.41 -10.05 5.70
CA GLN A 398 -16.04 -10.33 4.41
C GLN A 398 -16.77 -9.09 3.88
N ASN A 399 -17.56 -8.41 4.74
CA ASN A 399 -18.24 -7.16 4.39
C ASN A 399 -17.25 -6.11 3.91
N PHE A 400 -16.15 -5.92 4.65
CA PHE A 400 -15.12 -4.95 4.31
C PHE A 400 -14.49 -5.23 2.94
N VAL A 401 -14.14 -6.48 2.65
CA VAL A 401 -13.57 -6.90 1.35
C VAL A 401 -14.54 -6.65 0.21
N VAL A 402 -15.81 -7.04 0.38
CA VAL A 402 -16.85 -6.91 -0.66
C VAL A 402 -17.23 -5.45 -0.90
N GLN A 403 -17.39 -4.65 0.16
CA GLN A 403 -17.76 -3.23 0.04
C GLN A 403 -16.67 -2.39 -0.64
N ASN A 404 -15.41 -2.77 -0.46
CA ASN A 404 -14.26 -2.04 -0.99
C ASN A 404 -13.67 -2.70 -2.25
N GLU A 405 -14.34 -3.73 -2.80
CA GLU A 405 -13.92 -4.44 -4.02
C GLU A 405 -12.45 -4.90 -3.98
N ILE A 406 -11.99 -5.36 -2.80
CA ILE A 406 -10.58 -5.66 -2.57
C ILE A 406 -10.19 -6.97 -3.23
N ASN A 407 -9.22 -6.91 -4.15
CA ASN A 407 -8.57 -8.11 -4.69
C ASN A 407 -7.44 -8.57 -3.76
N ASN A 408 -7.74 -9.45 -2.81
CA ASN A 408 -6.73 -9.96 -1.88
C ASN A 408 -5.51 -10.60 -2.57
N LEU A 409 -5.70 -11.23 -3.73
CA LEU A 409 -4.61 -11.88 -4.46
C LEU A 409 -3.56 -10.89 -4.97
N SER A 410 -3.92 -9.62 -5.24
CA SER A 410 -2.95 -8.62 -5.71
C SER A 410 -1.91 -8.30 -4.63
N PHE A 411 -2.29 -8.38 -3.35
CA PHE A 411 -1.35 -8.22 -2.23
C PHE A 411 -0.47 -9.46 -2.00
N LEU A 412 -0.88 -10.64 -2.46
CA LEU A 412 -0.19 -11.91 -2.20
C LEU A 412 0.76 -12.36 -3.32
N THR A 413 0.41 -12.06 -4.56
CA THR A 413 1.15 -12.49 -5.77
C THR A 413 2.37 -11.63 -6.03
N GLY A 414 2.47 -10.50 -5.36
CA GLY A 414 3.65 -9.66 -5.40
C GLY A 414 3.80 -8.82 -6.65
N ASP A 415 2.96 -9.04 -7.67
CA ASP A 415 2.95 -8.33 -8.93
C ASP A 415 2.33 -6.93 -8.77
N SER A 416 3.14 -5.90 -9.00
CA SER A 416 2.70 -4.49 -9.09
C SER A 416 1.68 -4.20 -10.20
N LYS A 417 1.25 -5.21 -10.97
CA LYS A 417 0.52 -5.11 -12.23
C LYS A 417 -1.00 -5.01 -12.11
N THR A 418 -1.57 -5.02 -10.91
CA THR A 418 -3.03 -4.80 -10.72
C THR A 418 -3.31 -3.92 -9.51
N LYS A 419 -3.02 -2.62 -9.65
CA LYS A 419 -3.48 -1.61 -8.70
C LYS A 419 -4.99 -1.44 -8.86
N MET A 420 -5.70 -1.23 -7.74
CA MET A 420 -7.14 -1.00 -7.69
C MET A 420 -7.52 0.31 -8.41
N ALA A 421 -7.53 0.26 -9.74
CA ALA A 421 -8.19 1.23 -10.58
C ALA A 421 -9.47 0.55 -11.09
N LYS A 422 -10.60 1.17 -10.79
CA LYS A 422 -11.91 0.86 -11.34
C LYS A 422 -11.83 1.10 -12.85
N SER A 423 -11.40 0.08 -13.59
CA SER A 423 -11.40 0.10 -15.05
C SER A 423 -12.85 0.11 -15.53
N GLY A 424 -13.34 1.33 -15.82
CA GLY A 424 -14.44 1.52 -16.75
C GLY A 424 -13.95 1.13 -18.13
N GLY A 425 -14.15 -0.12 -18.51
CA GLY A 425 -13.82 -0.66 -19.81
C GLY A 425 -14.58 -1.97 -20.04
N GLN A 426 -15.75 -1.85 -20.65
CA GLN A 426 -16.53 -2.96 -21.19
C GLN A 426 -15.68 -3.75 -22.21
N ASP A 427 -16.01 -5.04 -22.32
CA ASP A 427 -15.66 -5.98 -23.40
C ASP A 427 -14.43 -6.87 -23.20
N GLN A 428 -14.60 -7.87 -22.32
CA GLN A 428 -14.53 -9.27 -22.78
C GLN A 428 -15.44 -10.15 -21.91
N GLU A 429 -16.31 -10.91 -22.60
CA GLU A 429 -17.08 -12.08 -22.12
C GLU A 429 -18.38 -11.86 -21.33
N ARG A 430 -19.44 -11.68 -22.14
CA ARG A 430 -20.80 -12.18 -21.90
C ARG A 430 -20.85 -13.47 -21.04
N LYS A 431 -21.70 -13.42 -20.00
CA LYS A 431 -22.18 -14.50 -19.09
C LYS A 431 -21.38 -14.69 -17.79
N HIS A 432 -21.66 -13.85 -16.79
CA HIS A 432 -22.15 -14.26 -15.46
C HIS A 432 -22.29 -13.00 -14.59
N LYS A 433 -23.50 -12.70 -14.10
CA LYS A 433 -23.67 -11.83 -12.93
C LYS A 433 -22.98 -12.55 -11.76
N LYS A 434 -21.67 -12.34 -11.55
CA LYS A 434 -20.95 -12.84 -10.37
C LYS A 434 -21.69 -12.33 -9.15
N ARG A 435 -22.20 -13.24 -8.33
CA ARG A 435 -22.96 -12.89 -7.14
C ARG A 435 -21.98 -12.24 -6.17
N ARG A 436 -22.44 -11.29 -5.34
CA ARG A 436 -21.63 -10.63 -4.29
C ARG A 436 -20.75 -11.60 -3.46
N GLY A 437 -21.13 -12.88 -3.37
CA GLY A 437 -20.38 -13.93 -2.69
C GLY A 437 -19.07 -14.37 -3.35
N ASP A 438 -18.77 -14.02 -4.60
CA ASP A 438 -17.57 -14.51 -5.31
C ASP A 438 -16.29 -13.69 -5.02
N PHE A 439 -16.40 -12.55 -4.33
CA PHE A 439 -15.26 -11.66 -4.05
C PHE A 439 -14.43 -12.07 -2.83
N TYR A 440 -14.97 -12.92 -1.95
CA TYR A 440 -14.31 -13.32 -0.72
C TYR A 440 -14.16 -14.84 -0.65
N SER A 441 -12.92 -15.28 -0.43
CA SER A 441 -12.62 -16.65 -0.02
C SER A 441 -11.77 -16.59 1.23
N ILE A 442 -12.11 -17.42 2.21
CA ILE A 442 -11.32 -17.59 3.44
C ILE A 442 -9.87 -17.95 3.11
N GLN A 443 -9.62 -18.64 2.00
CA GLN A 443 -8.26 -18.96 1.56
C GLN A 443 -7.42 -17.72 1.21
N THR A 444 -8.08 -16.65 0.76
CA THR A 444 -7.47 -15.39 0.33
C THR A 444 -7.53 -14.30 1.40
N SER A 445 -8.20 -14.52 2.54
CA SER A 445 -8.22 -13.57 3.66
C SER A 445 -6.80 -13.13 4.01
N LEU A 446 -6.58 -11.82 4.15
CA LEU A 446 -5.27 -11.31 4.55
C LEU A 446 -4.87 -11.78 5.95
N ILE A 447 -5.84 -12.00 6.84
CA ILE A 447 -5.60 -12.53 8.19
C ILE A 447 -5.03 -13.95 8.09
N VAL A 448 -5.66 -14.79 7.28
CA VAL A 448 -5.20 -16.16 7.01
C VAL A 448 -3.84 -16.15 6.29
N ALA A 449 -3.66 -15.24 5.33
CA ALA A 449 -2.42 -15.14 4.57
C ALA A 449 -1.23 -14.71 5.43
N ALA A 450 -1.40 -13.70 6.30
CA ALA A 450 -0.36 -13.25 7.22
C ALA A 450 0.15 -14.41 8.10
N LEU A 451 -0.76 -15.19 8.69
CA LEU A 451 -0.40 -16.37 9.47
C LEU A 451 0.35 -17.41 8.62
N LYS A 452 -0.19 -17.76 7.43
CA LYS A 452 0.45 -18.73 6.53
C LYS A 452 1.88 -18.33 6.15
N LYS A 453 2.11 -17.04 5.93
CA LYS A 453 3.43 -16.50 5.54
C LYS A 453 4.45 -16.57 6.67
N MET A 454 4.01 -16.41 7.92
CA MET A 454 4.86 -16.50 9.11
C MET A 454 4.99 -17.91 9.69
N LEU A 455 4.20 -18.88 9.23
CA LEU A 455 4.22 -20.26 9.73
C LEU A 455 5.64 -20.87 9.80
N PRO A 456 6.54 -20.66 8.82
CA PRO A 456 7.92 -21.17 8.92
C PRO A 456 8.70 -20.62 10.12
N ILE A 457 8.44 -19.35 10.50
CA ILE A 457 9.06 -18.72 11.67
C ILE A 457 8.54 -19.38 12.95
N GLY A 458 7.22 -19.58 13.05
CA GLY A 458 6.61 -20.29 14.17
C GLY A 458 7.11 -21.73 14.32
N LEU A 459 7.31 -22.44 13.21
CA LEU A 459 7.86 -23.80 13.21
C LEU A 459 9.29 -23.88 13.76
N ASN A 460 10.10 -22.84 13.57
CA ASN A 460 11.44 -22.77 14.14
C ASN A 460 11.44 -22.62 15.67
N MET A 461 10.33 -22.19 16.27
CA MET A 461 10.17 -22.14 17.73
C MET A 461 9.79 -23.49 18.35
N CYS A 462 9.35 -24.45 17.54
CA CYS A 462 8.99 -25.78 18.00
C CYS A 462 10.26 -26.60 18.32
N THR A 463 10.19 -27.45 19.35
CA THR A 463 11.27 -28.40 19.61
C THR A 463 11.36 -29.43 18.47
N PRO A 464 12.50 -30.12 18.27
CA PRO A 464 12.59 -31.16 17.24
C PRO A 464 11.51 -32.25 17.36
N GLY A 465 11.12 -32.62 18.59
CA GLY A 465 10.04 -33.56 18.83
C GLY A 465 8.67 -33.03 18.41
N ASP A 466 8.42 -31.74 18.64
CA ASP A 466 7.21 -31.06 18.16
C ASP A 466 7.15 -31.00 16.64
N GLN A 467 8.29 -30.72 15.98
CA GLN A 467 8.39 -30.71 14.52
C GLN A 467 8.11 -32.09 13.92
N GLU A 468 8.59 -33.16 14.57
CA GLU A 468 8.30 -34.54 14.16
C GLU A 468 6.81 -34.87 14.30
N LEU A 469 6.17 -34.47 15.41
CA LEU A 469 4.73 -34.61 15.60
C LEU A 469 3.92 -33.84 14.55
N ILE A 470 4.35 -32.61 14.22
CA ILE A 470 3.75 -31.81 13.15
C ILE A 470 3.91 -32.49 11.79
N LEU A 471 5.08 -33.05 11.50
CA LEU A 471 5.35 -33.75 10.24
C LEU A 471 4.53 -35.03 10.12
N LEU A 472 4.40 -35.80 11.21
CA LEU A 472 3.53 -36.98 11.30
C LEU A 472 2.07 -36.60 11.08
N ALA A 473 1.60 -35.53 11.71
CA ALA A 473 0.26 -35.00 11.50
C ALA A 473 0.06 -34.59 10.02
N LYS A 474 0.97 -33.80 9.45
CA LYS A 474 0.93 -33.37 8.04
C LYS A 474 0.85 -34.57 7.09
N THR A 475 1.65 -35.61 7.34
CA THR A 475 1.64 -36.84 6.54
C THR A 475 0.29 -37.56 6.65
N ARG A 476 -0.23 -37.75 7.87
CA ARG A 476 -1.55 -38.38 8.09
C ARG A 476 -2.69 -37.58 7.45
N TYR A 477 -2.69 -36.26 7.56
CA TYR A 477 -3.72 -35.42 6.95
C TYR A 477 -3.62 -35.38 5.42
N SER A 478 -2.41 -35.45 4.85
CA SER A 478 -2.21 -35.51 3.39
C SER A 478 -2.74 -36.82 2.77
N LEU A 479 -2.73 -37.92 3.54
CA LEU A 479 -3.26 -39.21 3.10
C LEU A 479 -4.79 -39.29 3.14
N VAL A 480 -5.45 -38.46 3.94
CA VAL A 480 -6.91 -38.55 4.16
C VAL A 480 -7.70 -37.68 3.17
N GLN A 481 -7.10 -36.69 2.48
CA GLN A 481 -7.86 -35.79 1.60
C GLN A 481 -7.10 -35.31 0.34
N GLY A 482 -7.63 -35.65 -0.84
CA GLY A 482 -7.19 -35.20 -2.17
C GLY A 482 -7.46 -33.71 -2.48
N SER A 483 -7.60 -32.86 -1.47
CA SER A 483 -7.72 -31.41 -1.62
C SER A 483 -6.71 -30.72 -0.70
N GLY A 484 -5.68 -30.08 -1.26
CA GLY A 484 -4.57 -29.48 -0.51
C GLY A 484 -4.94 -28.40 0.54
N VAL A 485 -6.21 -28.00 0.60
CA VAL A 485 -6.76 -26.96 1.48
C VAL A 485 -6.86 -27.44 2.93
N THR A 486 -7.25 -28.68 3.15
CA THR A 486 -7.54 -29.23 4.48
C THR A 486 -6.28 -29.70 5.20
N ALA A 487 -5.30 -30.23 4.46
CA ALA A 487 -3.98 -30.57 4.99
C ALA A 487 -3.20 -29.32 5.44
N LEU A 488 -3.34 -28.20 4.72
CA LEU A 488 -2.78 -26.90 5.11
C LEU A 488 -3.45 -26.34 6.36
N CYS A 489 -4.77 -26.49 6.44
CA CYS A 489 -5.55 -26.07 7.58
C CYS A 489 -5.14 -26.85 8.85
N ALA A 490 -5.05 -28.18 8.71
CA ALA A 490 -4.61 -29.09 9.76
C ALA A 490 -3.16 -28.82 10.19
N CYS A 491 -2.25 -28.53 9.25
CA CYS A 491 -0.87 -28.21 9.62
C CYS A 491 -0.78 -26.86 10.33
N VAL A 492 -1.44 -25.81 9.82
CA VAL A 492 -1.44 -24.48 10.46
C VAL A 492 -2.02 -24.57 11.87
N CYS A 493 -3.13 -25.28 12.04
CA CYS A 493 -3.70 -25.41 13.36
C CYS A 493 -2.80 -26.22 14.28
N VAL A 494 -2.26 -27.39 13.88
CA VAL A 494 -1.31 -28.14 14.74
C VAL A 494 -0.07 -27.29 15.07
N CYS A 495 0.46 -26.53 14.12
CA CYS A 495 1.60 -25.64 14.38
C CYS A 495 1.24 -24.52 15.36
N VAL A 496 0.16 -23.77 15.13
CA VAL A 496 -0.29 -22.70 16.05
C VAL A 496 -0.60 -23.27 17.42
N CYS A 497 -1.24 -24.43 17.46
CA CYS A 497 -1.52 -25.16 18.66
C CYS A 497 -0.25 -25.52 19.40
N VAL A 498 0.70 -26.19 18.76
CA VAL A 498 2.01 -26.52 19.33
C VAL A 498 2.76 -25.26 19.75
N CYS A 499 2.80 -24.20 18.94
CA CYS A 499 3.49 -22.95 19.28
C CYS A 499 2.86 -22.27 20.50
N VAL A 500 1.52 -22.17 20.57
CA VAL A 500 0.80 -21.60 21.72
C VAL A 500 0.95 -22.50 22.95
N CYS A 501 0.76 -23.81 22.77
CA CYS A 501 0.96 -24.85 23.77
C CYS A 501 2.42 -24.71 24.34
N VAL A 502 3.47 -24.62 23.51
CA VAL A 502 4.89 -24.43 23.91
C VAL A 502 5.16 -23.06 24.53
N CYS A 503 4.63 -21.96 23.97
CA CYS A 503 4.79 -20.62 24.54
C CYS A 503 4.19 -20.56 25.94
N VAL A 504 2.96 -21.05 26.13
CA VAL A 504 2.31 -21.13 27.45
C VAL A 504 3.12 -22.04 28.39
N CYS A 505 3.59 -23.19 27.91
CA CYS A 505 4.46 -24.08 28.70
C CYS A 505 5.74 -23.35 29.16
N VAL A 506 6.49 -22.71 28.27
CA VAL A 506 7.75 -22.01 28.61
C VAL A 506 7.49 -20.82 29.53
N CYS A 507 6.44 -20.03 29.30
CA CYS A 507 6.05 -18.93 30.19
C CYS A 507 5.69 -19.43 31.60
N VAL A 508 5.03 -20.58 31.71
CA VAL A 508 4.71 -21.18 33.01
C VAL A 508 5.93 -21.86 33.64
N CYS A 509 6.87 -22.40 32.85
CA CYS A 509 8.09 -23.05 33.33
C CYS A 509 9.11 -22.05 33.92
N VAL A 510 9.17 -20.82 33.40
CA VAL A 510 10.08 -19.76 33.91
C VAL A 510 9.51 -19.05 35.15
N CYS A 511 8.19 -19.09 35.34
CA CYS A 511 7.51 -18.50 36.50
C CYS A 511 7.37 -19.44 37.70
N VAL A 512 7.62 -20.75 37.51
CA VAL A 512 7.42 -21.79 38.53
C VAL A 512 8.74 -22.54 38.74
N CYS A 513 9.77 -21.81 39.17
CA CYS A 513 11.05 -22.37 39.62
C CYS A 513 10.99 -22.96 41.05
N VAL A 514 9.82 -23.01 41.68
CA VAL A 514 9.55 -23.69 42.96
C VAL A 514 8.11 -24.21 42.88
N CYS A 515 7.87 -25.46 43.32
CA CYS A 515 6.61 -26.23 43.30
C CYS A 515 6.45 -27.18 42.10
N VAL A 516 7.03 -28.37 42.31
CA VAL A 516 7.07 -29.54 41.45
C VAL A 516 5.73 -30.32 41.49
N CYS A 517 5.47 -31.07 40.41
CA CYS A 517 4.79 -32.38 40.34
C CYS A 517 3.26 -32.58 40.23
N VAL A 518 2.39 -31.56 40.17
CA VAL A 518 0.94 -31.80 39.86
C VAL A 518 0.38 -30.89 38.74
N CYS A 519 1.18 -29.95 38.24
CA CYS A 519 0.75 -28.96 37.26
C CYS A 519 0.83 -29.48 35.81
N VAL A 520 1.70 -30.45 35.53
CA VAL A 520 2.04 -30.90 34.17
C VAL A 520 0.87 -31.61 33.48
N CYS A 521 0.04 -32.32 34.24
CA CYS A 521 -1.09 -33.08 33.69
C CYS A 521 -2.23 -32.15 33.23
N VAL A 522 -2.60 -31.18 34.06
CA VAL A 522 -3.70 -30.25 33.77
C VAL A 522 -3.31 -29.27 32.68
N CYS A 523 -2.06 -28.79 32.69
CA CYS A 523 -1.56 -27.95 31.62
C CYS A 523 -1.58 -28.69 30.28
N VAL A 524 -1.07 -29.93 30.21
CA VAL A 524 -1.08 -30.72 28.96
C VAL A 524 -2.50 -31.04 28.52
N CYS A 525 -3.42 -31.39 29.43
CA CYS A 525 -4.81 -31.66 29.08
C CYS A 525 -5.53 -30.43 28.54
N VAL A 526 -5.41 -29.27 29.20
CA VAL A 526 -6.03 -28.02 28.74
C VAL A 526 -5.40 -27.56 27.43
N CYS A 527 -4.08 -27.65 27.32
CA CYS A 527 -3.34 -27.40 26.09
C CYS A 527 -3.87 -28.28 24.95
N VAL A 528 -3.96 -29.60 25.12
CA VAL A 528 -4.50 -30.52 24.10
C VAL A 528 -5.97 -30.21 23.78
N CYS A 529 -6.82 -29.91 24.76
CA CYS A 529 -8.23 -29.56 24.52
C CYS A 529 -8.38 -28.26 23.72
N VAL A 530 -7.62 -27.21 24.08
CA VAL A 530 -7.59 -25.94 23.34
C VAL A 530 -6.99 -26.14 21.96
N CYS A 531 -5.91 -26.91 21.88
CA CYS A 531 -5.20 -27.21 20.65
C CYS A 531 -6.14 -28.02 19.69
N VAL A 532 -6.92 -29.01 20.17
CA VAL A 532 -7.96 -29.70 19.40
C VAL A 532 -9.13 -28.78 19.02
N TYR A 533 -9.60 -27.92 19.92
CA TYR A 533 -10.68 -26.97 19.65
C TYR A 533 -10.29 -25.96 18.57
N VAL A 534 -9.08 -25.40 18.64
CA VAL A 534 -8.53 -24.50 17.62
C VAL A 534 -8.35 -25.25 16.31
N CYS A 535 -7.84 -26.48 16.33
CA CYS A 535 -7.76 -27.33 15.14
C CYS A 535 -9.13 -27.57 14.49
N ALA A 536 -10.15 -27.92 15.28
CA ALA A 536 -11.51 -28.09 14.78
C ALA A 536 -12.09 -26.78 14.23
N CYS A 537 -11.93 -25.67 14.93
CA CYS A 537 -12.43 -24.36 14.50
C CYS A 537 -11.78 -23.91 13.20
N VAL A 538 -10.45 -24.06 13.08
CA VAL A 538 -9.69 -23.70 11.88
C VAL A 538 -10.11 -24.61 10.72
N CYS A 539 -10.20 -25.92 10.93
CA CYS A 539 -10.71 -26.88 9.93
C CYS A 539 -12.12 -26.52 9.44
N VAL A 540 -13.05 -26.22 10.34
CA VAL A 540 -14.43 -25.83 9.97
C VAL A 540 -14.45 -24.50 9.22
N CYS A 541 -13.68 -23.51 9.68
CA CYS A 541 -13.63 -22.18 9.05
C CYS A 541 -13.02 -22.25 7.64
N VAL A 542 -11.92 -22.97 7.44
CA VAL A 542 -11.20 -22.97 6.14
C VAL A 542 -11.84 -23.93 5.13
N CYS A 543 -12.50 -25.00 5.58
CA CYS A 543 -13.09 -26.01 4.68
C CYS A 543 -14.50 -25.66 4.20
N GLY A 544 -15.14 -24.59 4.72
CA GLY A 544 -16.45 -24.13 4.25
C GLY A 544 -17.58 -25.16 4.40
N VAL A 545 -17.40 -26.17 5.26
CA VAL A 545 -18.41 -27.21 5.48
C VAL A 545 -19.51 -26.63 6.37
N PRO A 546 -20.76 -26.53 5.92
CA PRO A 546 -21.85 -26.17 6.81
C PRO A 546 -21.97 -27.28 7.86
N LEU A 547 -21.85 -26.91 9.14
CA LEU A 547 -22.28 -27.78 10.24
C LEU A 547 -23.78 -27.99 10.07
N ARG A 548 -24.17 -29.06 9.38
CA ARG A 548 -25.50 -29.64 9.56
C ARG A 548 -25.53 -30.16 11.00
N SER A 549 -26.24 -29.43 11.86
CA SER A 549 -26.88 -30.02 13.02
C SER A 549 -27.79 -31.18 12.60
#